data_AF-A0A2V1MXC4-F1
#
_entry.id   AF-A0A2V1MXC4-F1
#
_cell.length_a   1.000
_cell.length_b   1.000
_cell.length_c   1.000
_cell.angle_alpha   90.00
_cell.angle_beta   90.00
_cell.angle_gamma   90.00
#
_symmetry.space_group_name_H-M   'P 1'
#
loop_
_entity.id
_entity.type
_entity.pdbx_description
1 polymer ?
#
loop_
_entity_poly.entity_id
_entity_poly.type
_entity_poly.pdbx_seq_one_letter_code
_entity_poly.pdbx_strand_id
1 'polypeptide(L)'
;MDNQQVSEQLGGHHWLFRQNDDHFVRTGSQDGILALIFLASGELTTESMMLEQPKMTSWRYTTENQIQLLNSENEIVMQLSLPQVQEHRVVMTVKDSSDTFSYEPVIDENLNQRVIRQPEATDELAGPVLLDVSQQPNARLENFAETAQLTYRALDLDLTVKISWQSLYTFLIDHPNMTQVVIALDDYQNLSLQLDAIEKNTLYVDDALSMIALTADSDNLVQQLDFNLMIGWRPMLLEWISTLLELINTRKITSQQLNQVAYQYFPDRLYHGRQVTEKPGIISPESWLKKVNEGI
;
A
#
# COMPACT_ATOMS: atom_id res chain seq x y z
N MET A 1 -25.36 20.06 -12.63
CA MET A 1 -24.14 20.21 -11.81
C MET A 1 -23.37 21.37 -12.42
N ASP A 2 -22.99 22.37 -11.63
CA ASP A 2 -22.16 23.47 -12.13
C ASP A 2 -20.66 23.10 -12.04
N ASN A 3 -19.79 23.84 -12.75
CA ASN A 3 -18.35 23.55 -12.79
C ASN A 3 -17.70 23.62 -11.40
N GLN A 4 -18.26 24.40 -10.49
CA GLN A 4 -17.73 24.58 -9.14
C GLN A 4 -18.00 23.33 -8.30
N GLN A 5 -19.21 22.79 -8.35
CA GLN A 5 -19.59 21.53 -7.70
C GLN A 5 -18.75 20.35 -8.19
N VAL A 6 -18.48 20.29 -9.50
CA VAL A 6 -17.62 19.24 -10.07
C VAL A 6 -16.16 19.41 -9.60
N SER A 7 -15.65 20.65 -9.57
CA SER A 7 -14.31 20.92 -9.05
C SER A 7 -14.17 20.59 -7.56
N GLU A 8 -15.21 20.82 -6.76
CA GLU A 8 -15.25 20.49 -5.33
C GLU A 8 -15.27 18.96 -5.09
N GLN A 9 -15.90 18.19 -5.99
CA GLN A 9 -15.89 16.73 -5.92
C GLN A 9 -14.62 16.07 -6.48
N LEU A 10 -13.87 16.77 -7.33
CA LEU A 10 -12.62 16.27 -7.89
C LEU A 10 -11.42 16.64 -7.02
N GLY A 11 -11.44 17.85 -6.46
CA GLY A 11 -10.32 18.45 -5.75
C GLY A 11 -10.07 17.83 -4.38
N GLY A 12 -8.79 17.70 -4.01
CA GLY A 12 -8.35 17.14 -2.72
C GLY A 12 -8.23 15.61 -2.72
N HIS A 13 -8.82 14.94 -3.70
CA HIS A 13 -8.96 13.49 -3.66
C HIS A 13 -7.85 12.74 -4.41
N HIS A 14 -7.46 11.57 -3.89
CA HIS A 14 -6.56 10.64 -4.58
C HIS A 14 -7.36 9.67 -5.44
N TRP A 15 -7.37 9.92 -6.75
CA TRP A 15 -8.09 9.10 -7.70
C TRP A 15 -7.24 7.92 -8.16
N LEU A 16 -7.69 6.72 -7.83
CA LEU A 16 -7.02 5.47 -8.18
C LEU A 16 -7.55 4.94 -9.50
N PHE A 17 -6.66 4.65 -10.45
CA PHE A 17 -7.02 4.11 -11.75
C PHE A 17 -7.08 2.57 -11.75
N ARG A 18 -8.18 2.01 -12.29
CA ARG A 18 -8.43 0.57 -12.47
C ARG A 18 -8.67 0.27 -13.94
N GLN A 19 -8.10 -0.83 -14.44
CA GLN A 19 -8.28 -1.26 -15.83
C GLN A 19 -9.19 -2.48 -15.89
N ASN A 20 -10.32 -2.38 -16.60
CA ASN A 20 -11.30 -3.46 -16.75
C ASN A 20 -11.83 -4.06 -15.44
N ASP A 21 -12.07 -3.25 -14.41
CA ASP A 21 -12.47 -3.67 -13.05
C ASP A 21 -11.48 -4.62 -12.31
N ASP A 22 -10.40 -5.03 -12.97
CA ASP A 22 -9.23 -5.69 -12.38
C ASP A 22 -8.16 -4.66 -11.98
N HIS A 23 -7.24 -5.10 -11.12
CA HIS A 23 -6.31 -4.30 -10.32
C HIS A 23 -5.59 -3.12 -11.00
N PHE A 24 -5.16 -2.18 -10.15
CA PHE A 24 -4.34 -1.00 -10.43
C PHE A 24 -3.39 -1.15 -11.63
N VAL A 25 -3.41 -0.17 -12.53
CA VAL A 25 -2.53 -0.22 -13.71
C VAL A 25 -1.06 -0.20 -13.31
N ARG A 26 -0.41 -1.36 -13.53
CA ARG A 26 1.04 -1.54 -13.42
C ARG A 26 1.73 -0.82 -14.55
N THR A 27 2.47 0.24 -14.25
CA THR A 27 3.29 0.95 -15.25
C THR A 27 4.71 0.37 -15.30
N GLY A 28 4.92 -0.58 -16.20
CA GLY A 28 6.27 -1.05 -16.59
C GLY A 28 6.98 -1.93 -15.55
N SER A 29 8.24 -2.30 -15.84
CA SER A 29 9.02 -3.29 -15.07
C SER A 29 9.49 -2.81 -13.68
N GLN A 30 8.99 -1.68 -13.19
CA GLN A 30 9.24 -1.14 -11.84
C GLN A 30 7.95 -0.68 -11.15
N ASP A 31 6.84 -1.38 -11.44
CA ASP A 31 5.52 -1.39 -10.79
C ASP A 31 5.24 -0.32 -9.71
N GLY A 32 4.32 0.61 -10.00
CA GLY A 32 3.67 1.50 -9.04
C GLY A 32 2.21 1.77 -9.42
N ILE A 33 1.38 2.12 -8.43
CA ILE A 33 -0.02 2.51 -8.61
C ILE A 33 -0.09 3.95 -9.16
N LEU A 34 -0.88 4.17 -10.22
CA LEU A 34 -1.19 5.52 -10.68
C LEU A 34 -2.28 6.14 -9.80
N ALA A 35 -1.87 6.99 -8.87
CA ALA A 35 -2.77 7.87 -8.11
C ALA A 35 -2.68 9.29 -8.68
N LEU A 36 -3.79 9.79 -9.24
CA LEU A 36 -3.90 11.15 -9.76
C LEU A 36 -4.59 12.06 -8.74
N ILE A 37 -4.07 13.27 -8.58
CA ILE A 37 -4.69 14.36 -7.83
C ILE A 37 -5.12 15.44 -8.81
N PHE A 38 -6.40 15.81 -8.76
CA PHE A 38 -6.99 16.85 -9.59
C PHE A 38 -6.89 18.19 -8.88
N LEU A 39 -6.07 19.10 -9.39
CA LEU A 39 -5.91 20.42 -8.80
C LEU A 39 -6.96 21.39 -9.35
N ALA A 40 -7.43 22.32 -8.51
CA ALA A 40 -8.36 23.37 -8.92
C ALA A 40 -7.80 24.29 -10.03
N SER A 41 -6.47 24.29 -10.23
CA SER A 41 -5.79 24.97 -11.34
C SER A 41 -6.08 24.32 -12.71
N GLY A 42 -6.65 23.11 -12.73
CA GLY A 42 -6.78 22.29 -13.95
C GLY A 42 -5.56 21.41 -14.21
N GLU A 43 -4.57 21.38 -13.31
CA GLU A 43 -3.40 20.50 -13.41
C GLU A 43 -3.68 19.13 -12.78
N LEU A 44 -2.97 18.11 -13.26
CA LEU A 44 -2.91 16.79 -12.65
C LEU A 44 -1.54 16.61 -12.00
N THR A 45 -1.52 16.08 -10.77
CA THR A 45 -0.27 15.72 -10.08
C THR A 45 -0.35 14.30 -9.54
N THR A 46 0.80 13.71 -9.21
CA THR A 46 0.92 12.35 -8.66
C THR A 46 1.77 12.38 -7.39
N GLU A 47 1.45 11.53 -6.42
CA GLU A 47 2.29 11.40 -5.21
C GLU A 47 3.51 10.52 -5.41
N SER A 48 3.48 9.62 -6.40
CA SER A 48 4.62 8.77 -6.74
C SER A 48 5.50 9.43 -7.80
N MET A 49 6.82 9.41 -7.58
CA MET A 49 7.79 9.67 -8.64
C MET A 49 7.79 8.47 -9.59
N MET A 50 7.04 8.56 -10.68
CA MET A 50 7.03 7.55 -11.73
C MET A 50 8.21 7.78 -12.70
N LEU A 51 8.89 6.70 -13.08
CA LEU A 51 9.96 6.73 -14.09
C LEU A 51 9.44 7.15 -15.48
N GLU A 52 8.19 6.78 -15.77
CA GLU A 52 7.41 7.31 -16.89
C GLU A 52 6.26 8.13 -16.34
N GLN A 53 6.26 9.44 -16.57
CA GLN A 53 5.13 10.27 -16.17
C GLN A 53 3.89 9.87 -16.99
N PRO A 54 2.68 9.86 -16.38
CA PRO A 54 1.46 9.66 -17.14
C PRO A 54 1.39 10.70 -18.26
N LYS A 55 0.95 10.27 -19.46
CA LYS A 55 0.80 11.16 -20.63
C LYS A 55 -0.19 12.32 -20.42
N MET A 56 -0.84 12.36 -19.26
CA MET A 56 -1.89 13.30 -18.89
C MET A 56 -1.33 14.27 -17.86
N THR A 57 -1.36 15.56 -18.17
CA THR A 57 -0.78 16.63 -17.34
C THR A 57 -1.83 17.60 -16.80
N SER A 58 -3.00 17.65 -17.43
CA SER A 58 -4.07 18.58 -17.06
C SER A 58 -5.45 17.97 -17.29
N TRP A 59 -6.47 18.61 -16.72
CA TRP A 59 -7.86 18.22 -16.85
C TRP A 59 -8.74 19.44 -17.11
N ARG A 60 -9.90 19.22 -17.77
CA ARG A 60 -10.93 20.26 -17.89
C ARG A 60 -12.33 19.69 -17.88
N TYR A 61 -13.26 20.51 -17.42
CA TYR A 61 -14.68 20.25 -17.53
C TYR A 61 -15.23 20.73 -18.87
N THR A 62 -16.10 19.94 -19.48
CA THR A 62 -16.74 20.26 -20.77
C THR A 62 -18.21 20.65 -20.59
N THR A 63 -18.75 21.38 -21.55
CA THR A 63 -20.17 21.74 -21.60
C THR A 63 -21.09 20.53 -21.79
N GLU A 64 -20.55 19.36 -22.11
CA GLU A 64 -21.28 18.10 -22.31
C GLU A 64 -21.36 17.25 -21.02
N ASN A 65 -21.03 17.83 -19.86
CA ASN A 65 -20.98 17.12 -18.57
C ASN A 65 -19.97 15.96 -18.57
N GLN A 66 -18.80 16.17 -19.16
CA GLN A 66 -17.70 15.21 -19.16
C GLN A 66 -16.42 15.88 -18.68
N ILE A 67 -15.54 15.07 -18.10
CA ILE A 67 -14.19 15.49 -17.71
C ILE A 67 -13.23 14.98 -18.78
N GLN A 68 -12.31 15.82 -19.23
CA GLN A 68 -11.29 15.47 -20.22
C GLN A 68 -9.91 15.57 -19.56
N LEU A 69 -9.10 14.52 -19.73
CA LEU A 69 -7.68 14.54 -19.36
C LEU A 69 -6.87 14.86 -20.61
N LEU A 70 -5.92 15.80 -20.50
CA LEU A 70 -5.12 16.29 -21.61
C LEU A 70 -3.63 16.05 -21.39
N ASN A 71 -2.87 15.92 -22.48
CA ASN A 71 -1.41 15.88 -22.45
C ASN A 71 -0.80 17.29 -22.38
N SER A 72 0.54 17.35 -22.37
CA SER A 72 1.31 18.60 -22.37
C SER A 72 1.08 19.47 -23.61
N GLU A 73 0.52 18.90 -24.69
CA GLU A 73 0.18 19.59 -25.94
C GLU A 73 -1.30 20.02 -25.99
N ASN A 74 -2.06 19.84 -24.90
CA ASN A 74 -3.51 20.08 -24.80
C ASN A 74 -4.38 19.19 -25.70
N GLU A 75 -3.86 18.04 -26.12
CA GLU A 75 -4.65 17.02 -26.80
C GLU A 75 -5.40 16.16 -25.79
N ILE A 76 -6.61 15.74 -26.14
CA ILE A 76 -7.45 14.89 -25.29
C ILE A 76 -6.87 13.48 -25.31
N VAL A 77 -6.40 13.01 -24.16
CA VAL A 77 -5.90 11.64 -23.95
C VAL A 77 -7.02 10.73 -23.48
N MET A 78 -7.93 11.25 -22.65
CA MET A 78 -8.99 10.46 -22.02
C MET A 78 -10.24 11.30 -21.74
N GLN A 79 -11.41 10.67 -21.81
CA GLN A 79 -12.69 11.26 -21.41
C GLN A 79 -13.30 10.44 -20.29
N LEU A 80 -13.76 11.10 -19.22
CA LEU A 80 -14.36 10.49 -18.04
C LEU A 80 -15.81 10.94 -17.87
N SER A 81 -16.62 10.06 -17.30
CA SER A 81 -17.94 10.40 -16.79
C SER A 81 -17.85 11.39 -15.62
N LEU A 82 -18.98 12.01 -15.27
CA LEU A 82 -19.07 12.70 -13.99
C LEU A 82 -18.84 11.72 -12.83
N PRO A 83 -18.32 12.21 -11.69
CA PRO A 83 -18.28 11.46 -10.45
C PRO A 83 -19.69 10.94 -10.07
N GLN A 84 -19.78 9.65 -9.77
CA GLN A 84 -21.00 9.02 -9.27
C GLN A 84 -20.71 8.29 -7.97
N VAL A 85 -21.56 8.51 -6.97
CA VAL A 85 -21.50 7.75 -5.72
C VAL A 85 -22.03 6.34 -5.97
N GLN A 86 -21.17 5.35 -5.76
CA GLN A 86 -21.51 3.94 -5.83
C GLN A 86 -21.13 3.29 -4.51
N GLU A 87 -22.12 2.91 -3.70
CA GLU A 87 -21.92 2.34 -2.36
C GLU A 87 -21.07 3.25 -1.46
N HIS A 88 -19.82 2.87 -1.17
CA HIS A 88 -18.87 3.55 -0.29
C HIS A 88 -17.77 4.30 -1.05
N ARG A 89 -17.83 4.32 -2.38
CA ARG A 89 -16.84 4.95 -3.27
C ARG A 89 -17.49 5.96 -4.21
N VAL A 90 -16.67 6.87 -4.72
CA VAL A 90 -17.01 7.75 -5.84
C VAL A 90 -16.23 7.28 -7.05
N VAL A 91 -16.93 7.09 -8.16
CA VAL A 91 -16.38 6.47 -9.37
C VAL A 91 -16.60 7.38 -10.57
N MET A 92 -15.57 7.52 -11.40
CA MET A 92 -15.64 8.02 -12.76
C MET A 92 -15.28 6.89 -13.72
N THR A 93 -16.05 6.69 -14.77
CA THR A 93 -15.78 5.67 -15.79
C THR A 93 -15.18 6.32 -17.02
N VAL A 94 -14.17 5.67 -17.60
CA VAL A 94 -13.59 6.07 -18.88
C VAL A 94 -14.63 5.82 -19.98
N LYS A 95 -14.88 6.83 -20.81
CA LYS A 95 -15.83 6.72 -21.91
C LYS A 95 -15.42 5.58 -22.86
N ASP A 96 -16.40 4.76 -23.24
CA ASP A 96 -16.23 3.61 -24.12
C ASP A 96 -15.25 2.53 -23.58
N SER A 97 -14.99 2.53 -22.27
CA SER A 97 -14.14 1.54 -21.58
C SER A 97 -14.77 1.10 -20.26
N SER A 98 -14.35 -0.06 -19.76
CA SER A 98 -14.61 -0.53 -18.38
C SER A 98 -13.62 0.03 -17.36
N ASP A 99 -12.65 0.83 -17.80
CA ASP A 99 -11.67 1.43 -16.91
C ASP A 99 -12.32 2.50 -16.01
N THR A 100 -11.86 2.59 -14.78
CA THR A 100 -12.44 3.51 -13.79
C THR A 100 -11.39 4.26 -13.00
N PHE A 101 -11.75 5.48 -12.59
CA PHE A 101 -11.09 6.21 -11.52
C PHE A 101 -11.99 6.17 -10.30
N SER A 102 -11.45 5.83 -9.14
CA SER A 102 -12.24 5.79 -7.92
C SER A 102 -11.47 6.33 -6.73
N TYR A 103 -12.20 6.95 -5.81
CA TYR A 103 -11.73 7.24 -4.46
C TYR A 103 -12.82 6.87 -3.44
N GLU A 104 -12.44 6.67 -2.18
CA GLU A 104 -13.37 6.39 -1.09
C GLU A 104 -13.50 7.62 -0.19
N PRO A 105 -14.64 8.34 -0.21
CA PRO A 105 -14.79 9.60 0.54
C PRO A 105 -14.47 9.47 2.03
N VAL A 106 -14.76 8.34 2.67
CA VAL A 106 -14.45 8.15 4.10
C VAL A 106 -12.95 8.01 4.34
N ILE A 107 -12.23 7.36 3.43
CA ILE A 107 -10.76 7.27 3.48
C ILE A 107 -10.16 8.64 3.15
N ASP A 108 -10.76 9.35 2.21
CA ASP A 108 -10.22 10.58 1.64
C ASP A 108 -10.58 11.86 2.43
N GLU A 109 -11.73 11.91 3.11
CA GLU A 109 -12.03 12.95 4.11
C GLU A 109 -11.04 12.89 5.27
N ASN A 110 -10.59 11.68 5.66
CA ASN A 110 -9.53 11.51 6.66
C ASN A 110 -8.14 11.96 6.14
N LEU A 111 -7.89 11.85 4.83
CA LEU A 111 -6.67 12.36 4.17
C LEU A 111 -6.71 13.89 3.98
N ASN A 112 -7.85 14.45 3.55
CA ASN A 112 -8.04 15.87 3.23
C ASN A 112 -8.22 16.78 4.45
N GLN A 113 -8.81 16.28 5.55
CA GLN A 113 -8.88 17.04 6.80
C GLN A 113 -7.49 17.37 7.38
N ARG A 114 -6.41 16.74 6.87
CA ARG A 114 -5.03 16.92 7.35
C ARG A 114 -4.22 17.99 6.62
N VAL A 115 -4.72 18.61 5.54
CA VAL A 115 -3.94 19.57 4.71
C VAL A 115 -3.81 20.96 5.34
N ILE A 116 -4.39 21.21 6.53
CA ILE A 116 -4.09 22.41 7.33
C ILE A 116 -3.62 21.99 8.74
N ARG A 117 -2.56 21.18 8.81
CA ARG A 117 -1.74 21.19 10.04
C ARG A 117 -0.67 22.27 9.86
N GLN A 118 -0.63 23.21 10.81
CA GLN A 118 0.54 24.06 11.01
C GLN A 118 1.78 23.15 11.10
N PRO A 119 2.98 23.59 10.69
CA PRO A 119 4.20 22.82 10.89
C PRO A 119 4.40 22.67 12.40
N GLU A 120 3.87 21.58 12.95
CA GLU A 120 4.14 21.22 14.33
C GLU A 120 5.62 20.84 14.41
N ALA A 121 6.23 21.34 15.48
CA ALA A 121 7.65 21.29 15.77
C ALA A 121 8.23 19.90 15.49
N THR A 122 9.40 19.85 14.85
CA THR A 122 10.32 18.69 14.77
C THR A 122 9.61 17.35 14.95
N ASP A 123 9.06 16.83 13.86
CA ASP A 123 8.44 15.50 13.83
C ASP A 123 9.41 14.48 14.44
N GLU A 124 9.12 14.05 15.68
CA GLU A 124 10.00 13.20 16.48
C GLU A 124 10.29 11.86 15.79
N LEU A 125 9.49 11.52 14.77
CA LEU A 125 9.54 10.28 14.01
C LEU A 125 10.06 10.48 12.57
N ALA A 126 10.99 11.42 12.36
CA ALA A 126 11.71 11.55 11.10
C ALA A 126 12.83 10.50 10.96
N GLY A 127 13.00 9.93 9.76
CA GLY A 127 14.06 8.95 9.48
C GLY A 127 13.60 7.50 9.63
N PRO A 128 14.52 6.56 9.92
CA PRO A 128 14.18 5.14 10.05
C PRO A 128 13.59 4.86 11.45
N VAL A 129 12.48 4.11 11.50
CA VAL A 129 11.66 3.94 12.71
C VAL A 129 11.38 2.47 12.97
N LEU A 130 11.39 2.07 14.24
CA LEU A 130 10.83 0.81 14.72
C LEU A 130 9.48 1.05 15.38
N LEU A 131 8.44 0.41 14.85
CA LEU A 131 7.10 0.33 15.40
C LEU A 131 6.93 -1.00 16.12
N ASP A 132 6.93 -0.96 17.45
CA ASP A 132 6.50 -2.07 18.27
C ASP A 132 4.98 -2.08 18.29
N VAL A 133 4.35 -3.05 17.63
CA VAL A 133 2.90 -3.17 17.54
C VAL A 133 2.35 -4.19 18.53
N SER A 134 3.10 -4.54 19.57
CA SER A 134 2.63 -5.41 20.64
C SER A 134 1.70 -4.66 21.61
N GLN A 135 0.84 -5.39 22.33
CA GLN A 135 -0.10 -4.79 23.29
C GLN A 135 0.58 -4.15 24.50
N GLN A 136 1.87 -4.42 24.73
CA GLN A 136 2.64 -3.86 25.83
C GLN A 136 4.06 -3.57 25.35
N PRO A 137 4.62 -2.37 25.62
CA PRO A 137 5.96 -2.02 25.16
C PRO A 137 7.01 -3.09 25.47
N ASN A 138 7.72 -3.51 24.44
CA ASN A 138 8.73 -4.55 24.52
C ASN A 138 10.12 -3.92 24.71
N ALA A 139 10.64 -3.99 25.93
CA ALA A 139 11.97 -3.45 26.27
C ALA A 139 13.12 -4.03 25.42
N ARG A 140 12.96 -5.22 24.83
CA ARG A 140 13.97 -5.78 23.93
C ARG A 140 13.96 -5.10 22.56
N LEU A 141 12.77 -4.81 22.03
CA LEU A 141 12.63 -4.05 20.78
C LEU A 141 13.14 -2.61 20.94
N GLU A 142 12.91 -1.99 22.09
CA GLU A 142 13.44 -0.67 22.42
C GLU A 142 14.98 -0.67 22.43
N ASN A 143 15.61 -1.63 23.10
CA ASN A 143 17.07 -1.78 23.10
C ASN A 143 17.64 -2.08 21.70
N PHE A 144 16.93 -2.89 20.91
CA PHE A 144 17.31 -3.16 19.52
C PHE A 144 17.25 -1.88 18.68
N ALA A 145 16.18 -1.09 18.80
CA ALA A 145 16.05 0.19 18.12
C ALA A 145 17.19 1.15 18.46
N GLU A 146 17.56 1.26 19.75
CA GLU A 146 18.71 2.06 20.18
C GLU A 146 20.02 1.59 19.52
N THR A 147 20.26 0.28 19.52
CA THR A 147 21.47 -0.32 18.92
C THR A 147 21.52 -0.10 17.40
N ALA A 148 20.37 -0.23 16.73
CA ALA A 148 20.21 -0.05 15.29
C ALA A 148 20.04 1.42 14.87
N GLN A 149 20.10 2.37 15.82
CA GLN A 149 19.91 3.81 15.59
C GLN A 149 18.56 4.15 14.92
N LEU A 150 17.51 3.42 15.32
CA LEU A 150 16.14 3.65 14.89
C LEU A 150 15.39 4.46 15.95
N THR A 151 14.50 5.33 15.51
CA THR A 151 13.54 5.92 16.42
C THR A 151 12.52 4.86 16.85
N TYR A 152 12.32 4.68 18.15
CA TYR A 152 11.40 3.68 18.69
C TYR A 152 10.02 4.26 18.98
N ARG A 153 8.97 3.54 18.60
CA ARG A 153 7.59 3.87 18.97
C ARG A 153 6.77 2.61 19.23
N ALA A 154 6.13 2.54 20.39
CA ALA A 154 5.15 1.52 20.70
C ALA A 154 3.72 1.96 20.27
N LEU A 155 2.97 1.02 19.69
CA LEU A 155 1.59 1.15 19.24
C LEU A 155 0.80 -0.05 19.78
N ASP A 156 -0.20 0.18 20.62
CA ASP A 156 -1.07 -0.88 21.13
C ASP A 156 -2.06 -1.33 20.03
N LEU A 157 -1.64 -2.30 19.21
CA LEU A 157 -2.36 -2.77 18.03
C LEU A 157 -2.49 -4.30 18.03
N ASP A 158 -3.63 -4.82 17.58
CA ASP A 158 -3.84 -6.24 17.36
C ASP A 158 -3.95 -6.51 15.85
N LEU A 159 -2.84 -6.91 15.23
CA LEU A 159 -2.79 -7.17 13.78
C LEU A 159 -3.58 -8.41 13.34
N THR A 160 -4.33 -9.07 14.23
CA THR A 160 -5.37 -10.05 13.83
C THR A 160 -6.71 -9.40 13.48
N VAL A 161 -6.86 -8.08 13.67
CA VAL A 161 -8.12 -7.34 13.46
C VAL A 161 -7.94 -6.20 12.47
N LYS A 162 -8.89 -6.07 11.53
CA LYS A 162 -8.86 -5.04 10.46
C LYS A 162 -8.72 -3.61 10.98
N ILE A 163 -9.35 -3.28 12.11
CA ILE A 163 -9.29 -1.92 12.68
C ILE A 163 -7.87 -1.52 13.08
N SER A 164 -7.06 -2.45 13.59
CA SER A 164 -5.68 -2.17 13.99
C SER A 164 -4.78 -1.94 12.77
N TRP A 165 -5.05 -2.62 11.65
CA TRP A 165 -4.42 -2.31 10.37
C TRP A 165 -4.80 -0.93 9.84
N GLN A 166 -6.06 -0.51 10.00
CA GLN A 166 -6.49 0.85 9.67
C GLN A 166 -5.79 1.89 10.55
N SER A 167 -5.63 1.61 11.84
CA SER A 167 -4.89 2.48 12.77
C SER A 167 -3.41 2.59 12.38
N LEU A 168 -2.76 1.48 12.04
CA LEU A 168 -1.38 1.46 11.56
C LEU A 168 -1.22 2.26 10.26
N TYR A 169 -2.12 2.05 9.29
CA TYR A 169 -2.15 2.81 8.04
C TYR A 169 -2.26 4.32 8.29
N THR A 170 -3.22 4.71 9.14
CA THR A 170 -3.45 6.11 9.53
C THR A 170 -2.22 6.72 10.20
N PHE A 171 -1.57 5.95 11.07
CA PHE A 171 -0.35 6.35 11.76
C PHE A 171 0.81 6.59 10.78
N LEU A 172 1.02 5.72 9.79
CA LEU A 172 2.06 5.90 8.76
C LEU A 172 1.79 7.10 7.83
N ILE A 173 0.52 7.48 7.65
CA ILE A 173 0.14 8.70 6.95
C ILE A 173 0.43 9.94 7.79
N ASP A 174 0.13 9.89 9.10
CA ASP A 174 0.35 11.01 10.03
C ASP A 174 1.83 11.42 10.15
N HIS A 175 2.75 10.51 9.80
CA HIS A 175 4.19 10.71 9.94
C HIS A 175 4.92 10.56 8.58
N PRO A 176 4.76 11.54 7.68
CA PRO A 176 5.29 11.46 6.33
C PRO A 176 6.83 11.46 6.26
N ASN A 177 7.49 11.91 7.33
CA ASN A 177 8.95 11.98 7.43
C ASN A 177 9.60 10.64 7.81
N MET A 178 8.80 9.60 8.12
CA MET A 178 9.32 8.24 8.25
C MET A 178 9.81 7.74 6.89
N THR A 179 11.00 7.15 6.87
CA THR A 179 11.63 6.64 5.64
C THR A 179 11.54 5.12 5.57
N GLN A 180 12.34 4.43 6.37
CA GLN A 180 12.28 2.99 6.59
C GLN A 180 11.49 2.71 7.86
N VAL A 181 10.65 1.69 7.83
CA VAL A 181 9.83 1.32 8.98
C VAL A 181 9.97 -0.19 9.20
N VAL A 182 10.35 -0.53 10.43
CA VAL A 182 10.36 -1.89 10.97
C VAL A 182 9.11 -2.04 11.82
N ILE A 183 8.24 -2.99 11.51
CA ILE A 183 7.05 -3.31 12.30
C ILE A 183 7.29 -4.66 12.96
N ALA A 184 7.21 -4.73 14.28
CA ALA A 184 7.51 -5.95 15.05
C ALA A 184 6.46 -6.23 16.13
N LEU A 185 6.03 -7.50 16.22
CA LEU A 185 5.06 -8.02 17.21
C LEU A 185 5.72 -8.74 18.39
N ASP A 186 6.94 -9.26 18.22
CA ASP A 186 7.66 -10.05 19.24
C ASP A 186 9.16 -9.74 19.21
N ASP A 187 9.93 -10.39 20.08
CA ASP A 187 11.38 -10.27 20.19
C ASP A 187 12.12 -10.76 18.93
N TYR A 188 12.73 -9.84 18.19
CA TYR A 188 13.58 -10.12 17.05
C TYR A 188 15.05 -9.88 17.39
N GLN A 189 15.70 -10.87 17.99
CA GLN A 189 17.14 -10.80 18.29
C GLN A 189 18.02 -11.08 17.06
N ASN A 190 17.45 -11.67 16.00
CA ASN A 190 18.23 -12.25 14.90
C ASN A 190 17.76 -11.73 13.54
N LEU A 191 17.82 -10.41 13.35
CA LEU A 191 17.76 -9.84 12.00
C LEU A 191 19.05 -10.19 11.26
N SER A 192 18.91 -10.88 10.14
CA SER A 192 20.03 -11.14 9.23
C SER A 192 20.27 -9.97 8.27
N LEU A 193 19.25 -9.13 8.08
CA LEU A 193 19.23 -8.05 7.11
C LEU A 193 19.82 -6.76 7.69
N GLN A 194 20.75 -6.14 6.95
CA GLN A 194 21.21 -4.79 7.24
C GLN A 194 20.15 -3.79 6.76
N LEU A 195 19.65 -2.94 7.65
CA LEU A 195 18.57 -1.99 7.33
C LEU A 195 18.96 -1.03 6.20
N ASP A 196 20.24 -0.66 6.11
CA ASP A 196 20.77 0.18 5.03
C ASP A 196 20.72 -0.49 3.63
N ALA A 197 20.59 -1.81 3.58
CA ALA A 197 20.53 -2.59 2.34
C ALA A 197 19.09 -2.84 1.85
N ILE A 198 18.08 -2.28 2.52
CA ILE A 198 16.67 -2.44 2.17
C ILE A 198 16.33 -1.64 0.92
N GLU A 199 15.87 -2.34 -0.11
CA GLU A 199 15.40 -1.72 -1.34
C GLU A 199 14.07 -0.98 -1.13
N LYS A 200 13.91 0.17 -1.80
CA LYS A 200 12.76 1.08 -1.61
C LYS A 200 11.41 0.44 -1.90
N ASN A 201 11.37 -0.44 -2.89
CA ASN A 201 10.14 -1.02 -3.43
C ASN A 201 9.99 -2.49 -3.02
N THR A 202 10.54 -2.88 -1.87
CA THR A 202 10.58 -4.26 -1.42
C THR A 202 10.02 -4.38 -0.01
N LEU A 203 9.14 -5.36 0.17
CA LEU A 203 8.57 -5.77 1.45
C LEU A 203 9.34 -6.99 1.97
N TYR A 204 9.97 -6.83 3.13
CA TYR A 204 10.69 -7.90 3.82
C TYR A 204 9.82 -8.43 4.96
N VAL A 205 9.54 -9.73 5.00
CA VAL A 205 8.64 -10.35 5.99
C VAL A 205 9.30 -11.59 6.58
N ASP A 206 9.07 -11.88 7.86
CA ASP A 206 9.47 -13.18 8.40
C ASP A 206 8.51 -14.32 8.01
N ASP A 207 9.02 -15.54 8.05
CA ASP A 207 8.23 -16.74 7.79
C ASP A 207 8.21 -17.72 8.97
N ALA A 208 7.25 -18.63 8.90
CA ALA A 208 7.12 -19.81 9.72
C ALA A 208 7.69 -21.02 8.96
N LEU A 209 7.96 -22.14 9.64
CA LEU A 209 8.43 -23.38 8.99
C LEU A 209 7.33 -24.20 8.32
N SER A 210 6.08 -23.71 8.35
CA SER A 210 4.90 -24.36 7.79
C SER A 210 4.61 -23.91 6.36
N MET A 211 4.01 -24.79 5.58
CA MET A 211 3.41 -24.46 4.28
C MET A 211 1.90 -24.24 4.45
N ILE A 212 1.34 -23.31 3.68
CA ILE A 212 -0.10 -23.02 3.68
C ILE A 212 -0.64 -22.98 2.25
N ALA A 213 -1.89 -23.38 2.05
CA ALA A 213 -2.59 -23.20 0.78
C ALA A 213 -2.91 -21.71 0.56
N LEU A 214 -2.58 -21.19 -0.62
CA LEU A 214 -2.73 -19.76 -0.93
C LEU A 214 -4.21 -19.32 -0.93
N THR A 215 -5.12 -20.17 -1.41
CA THR A 215 -6.58 -20.01 -1.27
C THR A 215 -7.20 -21.30 -0.72
N ALA A 216 -8.44 -21.23 -0.22
CA ALA A 216 -9.12 -22.39 0.38
C ALA A 216 -9.25 -23.58 -0.58
N ASP A 217 -9.30 -23.28 -1.88
CA ASP A 217 -9.52 -24.26 -2.95
C ASP A 217 -8.25 -24.50 -3.80
N SER A 218 -7.08 -23.97 -3.41
CA SER A 218 -5.84 -24.16 -4.17
C SER A 218 -4.98 -25.29 -3.61
N ASP A 219 -4.51 -26.17 -4.50
CA ASP A 219 -3.43 -27.12 -4.19
C ASP A 219 -2.02 -26.47 -4.17
N ASN A 220 -1.95 -25.17 -4.50
CA ASN A 220 -0.70 -24.41 -4.46
C ASN A 220 -0.32 -24.08 -3.02
N LEU A 221 0.66 -24.81 -2.51
CA LEU A 221 1.25 -24.57 -1.21
C LEU A 221 2.41 -23.57 -1.31
N VAL A 222 2.37 -22.55 -0.46
CA VAL A 222 3.43 -21.53 -0.31
C VAL A 222 3.98 -21.57 1.12
N GLN A 223 5.17 -21.01 1.31
CA GLN A 223 5.74 -20.84 2.64
C GLN A 223 4.87 -19.88 3.44
N GLN A 224 4.44 -20.27 4.64
CA GLN A 224 3.63 -19.41 5.48
C GLN A 224 4.45 -18.24 6.01
N LEU A 225 4.07 -17.03 5.64
CA LEU A 225 4.55 -15.79 6.23
C LEU A 225 3.92 -15.59 7.62
N ASP A 226 4.72 -15.15 8.58
CA ASP A 226 4.32 -15.01 10.00
C ASP A 226 3.93 -13.54 10.32
N PHE A 227 4.44 -12.57 9.54
CA PHE A 227 4.18 -11.12 9.68
C PHE A 227 4.43 -10.56 11.08
N ASN A 228 5.10 -11.32 11.92
CA ASN A 228 5.52 -10.89 13.23
C ASN A 228 6.68 -9.88 13.09
N LEU A 229 7.38 -9.89 11.95
CA LEU A 229 8.29 -8.85 11.48
C LEU A 229 7.96 -8.46 10.05
N MET A 230 7.80 -7.16 9.82
CA MET A 230 7.75 -6.57 8.48
C MET A 230 8.72 -5.41 8.39
N ILE A 231 9.45 -5.30 7.29
CA ILE A 231 10.35 -4.19 7.04
C ILE A 231 10.14 -3.69 5.63
N GLY A 232 10.04 -2.37 5.48
CA GLY A 232 9.94 -1.74 4.18
C GLY A 232 10.08 -0.24 4.29
N TRP A 233 10.13 0.43 3.15
CA TRP A 233 9.98 1.87 3.13
C TRP A 233 8.52 2.25 3.37
N ARG A 234 8.28 3.41 3.99
CA ARG A 234 6.94 3.91 4.33
C ARG A 234 5.95 3.81 3.15
N PRO A 235 6.29 4.23 1.91
CA PRO A 235 5.37 4.10 0.77
C PRO A 235 5.03 2.64 0.45
N MET A 236 6.00 1.73 0.51
CA MET A 236 5.80 0.30 0.25
C MET A 236 4.83 -0.33 1.27
N LEU A 237 4.99 0.03 2.55
CA LEU A 237 4.11 -0.44 3.62
C LEU A 237 2.70 0.17 3.51
N LEU A 238 2.58 1.45 3.15
CA LEU A 238 1.29 2.06 2.86
C LEU A 238 0.58 1.35 1.71
N GLU A 239 1.29 1.08 0.60
CA GLU A 239 0.75 0.35 -0.54
C GLU A 239 0.26 -1.04 -0.13
N TRP A 240 1.08 -1.80 0.59
CA TRP A 240 0.72 -3.14 1.03
C TRP A 240 -0.46 -3.15 2.01
N ILE A 241 -0.46 -2.28 3.02
CA ILE A 241 -1.56 -2.20 3.99
C ILE A 241 -2.85 -1.71 3.31
N SER A 242 -2.79 -0.76 2.37
CA SER A 242 -3.96 -0.31 1.63
C SER A 242 -4.58 -1.44 0.81
N THR A 243 -3.75 -2.24 0.13
CA THR A 243 -4.19 -3.42 -0.64
C THR A 243 -4.82 -4.47 0.28
N LEU A 244 -4.22 -4.70 1.46
CA LEU A 244 -4.77 -5.59 2.48
C LEU A 244 -6.16 -5.13 2.93
N LEU A 245 -6.32 -3.85 3.22
CA LEU A 245 -7.57 -3.26 3.73
C LEU A 245 -8.69 -3.25 2.69
N GLU A 246 -8.35 -3.10 1.40
CA GLU A 246 -9.31 -3.15 0.30
C GLU A 246 -9.82 -4.58 0.06
N LEU A 247 -8.91 -5.56 0.02
CA LEU A 247 -9.25 -6.93 -0.36
C LEU A 247 -9.93 -7.71 0.78
N ILE A 248 -9.60 -7.39 2.03
CA ILE A 248 -10.15 -8.10 3.19
C ILE A 248 -11.35 -7.36 3.76
N ASN A 249 -12.54 -7.87 3.49
CA ASN A 249 -13.80 -7.31 4.03
C ASN A 249 -14.25 -7.92 5.37
N THR A 250 -13.42 -8.77 5.96
CA THR A 250 -13.71 -9.40 7.26
C THR A 250 -13.12 -8.60 8.42
N ARG A 251 -13.78 -8.64 9.58
CA ARG A 251 -13.30 -7.97 10.80
C ARG A 251 -12.01 -8.58 11.32
N LYS A 252 -11.89 -9.92 11.25
CA LYS A 252 -10.66 -10.65 11.58
C LYS A 252 -9.87 -10.90 10.30
N ILE A 253 -8.56 -10.75 10.41
CA ILE A 253 -7.60 -11.01 9.33
C ILE A 253 -6.89 -12.32 9.68
N THR A 254 -6.90 -13.26 8.75
CA THR A 254 -6.22 -14.55 8.91
C THR A 254 -4.85 -14.53 8.27
N SER A 255 -3.94 -15.40 8.74
CA SER A 255 -2.63 -15.58 8.10
C SER A 255 -2.77 -15.96 6.63
N GLN A 256 -3.78 -16.74 6.25
CA GLN A 256 -4.03 -17.10 4.86
C GLN A 256 -4.31 -15.86 4.00
N GLN A 257 -5.13 -14.93 4.47
CA GLN A 257 -5.44 -13.71 3.73
C GLN A 257 -4.20 -12.79 3.60
N LEU A 258 -3.40 -12.66 4.66
CA LEU A 258 -2.14 -11.90 4.60
C LEU A 258 -1.16 -12.51 3.58
N ASN A 259 -1.00 -13.83 3.60
CA ASN A 259 -0.18 -14.58 2.64
C ASN A 259 -0.72 -14.40 1.21
N GLN A 260 -2.04 -14.48 1.02
CA GLN A 260 -2.68 -14.25 -0.26
C GLN A 260 -2.33 -12.86 -0.82
N VAL A 261 -2.44 -11.81 0.01
CA VAL A 261 -2.11 -10.45 -0.41
C VAL A 261 -0.63 -10.35 -0.80
N ALA A 262 0.28 -10.84 0.03
CA ALA A 262 1.71 -10.78 -0.25
C ALA A 262 2.10 -11.53 -1.53
N TYR A 263 1.69 -12.79 -1.68
CA TYR A 263 2.10 -13.62 -2.81
C TYR A 263 1.36 -13.30 -4.12
N GLN A 264 0.11 -12.83 -4.09
CA GLN A 264 -0.63 -12.51 -5.32
C GLN A 264 -0.34 -11.10 -5.84
N TYR A 265 -0.16 -10.13 -4.94
CA TYR A 265 -0.09 -8.71 -5.31
C TYR A 265 1.32 -8.13 -5.26
N PHE A 266 2.21 -8.75 -4.47
CA PHE A 266 3.59 -8.32 -4.29
C PHE A 266 4.64 -9.40 -4.59
N PRO A 267 4.43 -10.38 -5.50
CA PRO A 267 5.34 -11.51 -5.67
C PRO A 267 6.77 -11.09 -6.03
N ASP A 268 6.93 -10.08 -6.88
CA ASP A 268 8.23 -9.60 -7.35
C ASP A 268 8.90 -8.61 -6.38
N ARG A 269 8.17 -8.20 -5.34
CA ARG A 269 8.56 -7.20 -4.33
C ARG A 269 8.58 -7.79 -2.92
N LEU A 270 8.50 -9.11 -2.78
CA LEU A 270 8.45 -9.81 -1.50
C LEU A 270 9.75 -10.59 -1.26
N TYR A 271 10.40 -10.32 -0.12
CA TYR A 271 11.53 -11.08 0.39
C TYR A 271 11.18 -11.65 1.76
N HIS A 272 11.48 -12.92 2.02
CA HIS A 272 11.10 -13.52 3.29
C HIS A 272 12.05 -14.58 3.84
N GLY A 273 11.81 -14.95 5.10
CA GLY A 273 12.48 -16.07 5.77
C GLY A 273 13.94 -15.81 6.09
N ARG A 274 14.84 -16.70 5.62
CA ARG A 274 16.29 -16.64 5.86
C ARG A 274 16.97 -15.38 5.35
N GLN A 275 16.34 -14.69 4.41
CA GLN A 275 16.84 -13.42 3.88
C GLN A 275 16.53 -12.25 4.82
N VAL A 276 15.63 -12.44 5.77
CA VAL A 276 15.14 -11.42 6.71
C VAL A 276 15.61 -11.75 8.13
N THR A 277 15.46 -13.00 8.55
CA THR A 277 15.78 -13.49 9.91
C THR A 277 16.72 -14.70 9.86
N GLU A 278 17.51 -14.93 10.91
CA GLU A 278 18.40 -16.12 10.99
C GLU A 278 17.66 -17.44 11.29
N LYS A 279 16.34 -17.53 11.04
CA LYS A 279 15.56 -18.75 11.26
C LYS A 279 16.02 -19.88 10.31
N PRO A 280 15.98 -21.16 10.71
CA PRO A 280 16.32 -22.28 9.84
C PRO A 280 15.25 -22.50 8.76
N GLY A 281 15.20 -21.67 7.72
CA GLY A 281 14.37 -21.87 6.52
C GLY A 281 14.45 -23.28 5.90
N ILE A 282 13.33 -23.72 5.33
CA ILE A 282 13.29 -24.87 4.44
C ILE A 282 13.88 -24.39 3.12
N ILE A 283 15.01 -24.96 2.70
CA ILE A 283 15.57 -24.68 1.38
C ILE A 283 14.58 -25.22 0.35
N SER A 284 13.97 -24.36 -0.46
CA SER A 284 13.44 -24.77 -1.76
C SER A 284 14.13 -23.95 -2.84
N PRO A 285 15.28 -24.42 -3.36
CA PRO A 285 15.72 -23.98 -4.67
C PRO A 285 14.77 -24.59 -5.69
N GLU A 286 14.37 -23.83 -6.71
CA GLU A 286 13.46 -24.21 -7.81
C GLU A 286 11.98 -23.92 -7.53
N SER A 287 11.49 -22.85 -8.17
CA SER A 287 10.09 -22.41 -8.31
C SER A 287 9.23 -22.44 -7.03
N TRP A 288 8.92 -21.25 -6.51
CA TRP A 288 7.95 -20.96 -5.45
C TRP A 288 6.52 -21.49 -5.72
N LEU A 289 6.27 -21.96 -6.95
CA LEU A 289 5.16 -22.83 -7.30
C LEU A 289 5.65 -24.28 -7.42
N LYS A 290 5.57 -25.06 -6.35
CA LYS A 290 5.55 -26.53 -6.51
C LYS A 290 4.17 -26.91 -7.03
N LYS A 291 4.04 -27.07 -8.35
CA LYS A 291 3.01 -27.98 -8.87
C LYS A 291 3.32 -29.35 -8.26
N VAL A 292 2.44 -29.83 -7.39
CA VAL A 292 2.49 -31.23 -6.96
C VAL A 292 2.34 -32.05 -8.25
N ASN A 293 3.41 -32.76 -8.64
CA ASN A 293 3.35 -33.67 -9.77
C ASN A 293 2.19 -34.64 -9.55
N GLU A 294 1.25 -34.67 -10.50
CA GLU A 294 0.25 -35.72 -10.63
C GLU A 294 0.99 -37.07 -10.75
N GLY A 295 1.01 -37.82 -9.66
CA GLY A 295 1.43 -39.21 -9.65
C GLY A 295 0.26 -40.06 -10.14
N ILE A 296 0.41 -40.60 -11.34
CA ILE A 296 -0.27 -41.80 -11.85
C ILE A 296 0.03 -43.00 -10.93
#